data_AF-A0A7W8JGW7-F1
#
_entry.id   AF-A0A7W8JGW7-F1
#
_cell.length_a   1.000
_cell.length_b   1.000
_cell.length_c   1.000
_cell.angle_alpha   90.00
_cell.angle_beta   90.00
_cell.angle_gamma   90.00
#
_symmetry.space_group_name_H-M   'P 1'
#
loop_
_entity.id
_entity.type
_entity.pdbx_description
1 polymer ?
#
loop_
_entity_poly.entity_id
_entity_poly.type
_entity_poly.pdbx_seq_one_letter_code
_entity_poly.pdbx_strand_id
1 'polypeptide(L)'
;MRSRAAIGYVVEVDGVEVTLNLLDMHRGHLAAHGQGVSTVTDIGSLLAVDAGSRLLIMKVLSLTFAEPKEAHRASGRALPSNEPLRHIRGLIVGRLSKQKGQFDFVSDSLSTPPLGAEVFPLVDQELAAVLGSHRALDAPIHLGDDLRGGVPLMVGLEELISRHVAVLGSSGQGKTCFTAAILQQIVQFPGARIVVFDINGEYEDAFDAATLPPAAIKVTRLGGEGPDSLRLPYYALGRQGLQRLLIPSEKTQRPALTFAIEHLDKVRWFGDQHGVGLADDANATLFDDCRADGAPIAADRMKRLRENNAPSADAWPPMAALSALIAESHALAPARGTTERNAFNYGNVAPLITRVSRFVEDPMFSAVVDVEGGPGAGGPLSWRRESKALVEKVFGGAEVEWRVHIIDLRRVAHDLTPFVLGALLELYAYELFNRGQENKIPTMLVLEEAHHYLRPTGSGDEAIASSLAYERLAKEGRKFGLALWLSTQRPSEVSPTVLSQCNNWISFRLTSEKDLAAVQAASEWADKREVRRIAGLPRQTAVAFGGSLQMPALMRASAANPLPRSQDAAFDQWNMPTD
;
A
#
# COMPACT_ATOMS: atom_id res chain seq x y z
N MET A 1 -17.59 10.34 -41.95
CA MET A 1 -17.52 11.73 -41.45
C MET A 1 -18.74 12.57 -41.82
N ARG A 2 -19.42 12.39 -42.96
CA ARG A 2 -20.58 13.21 -43.42
C ARG A 2 -21.89 13.19 -42.59
N SER A 3 -21.87 12.77 -41.31
CA SER A 3 -23.08 12.72 -40.45
C SER A 3 -22.87 13.27 -39.04
N ARG A 4 -21.75 13.96 -38.76
CA ARG A 4 -21.48 14.57 -37.45
C ARG A 4 -21.63 16.08 -37.55
N ALA A 5 -22.36 16.69 -36.62
CA ALA A 5 -22.41 18.13 -36.50
C ALA A 5 -21.15 18.62 -35.78
N ALA A 6 -20.42 19.53 -36.40
CA ALA A 6 -19.31 20.21 -35.74
C ALA A 6 -19.86 21.10 -34.63
N ILE A 7 -19.15 21.13 -33.51
CA ILE A 7 -19.53 21.88 -32.30
C ILE A 7 -18.75 23.19 -32.19
N GLY A 8 -17.65 23.31 -32.93
CA GLY A 8 -16.70 24.41 -32.87
C GLY A 8 -15.56 24.20 -33.86
N TYR A 9 -14.64 25.16 -33.87
CA TYR A 9 -13.43 25.13 -34.69
C TYR A 9 -12.22 25.73 -33.97
N VAL A 10 -11.02 25.31 -34.35
CA VAL A 10 -9.76 25.78 -33.76
C VAL A 10 -9.49 27.24 -34.16
N VAL A 11 -9.25 28.11 -33.18
CA VAL A 11 -8.93 29.54 -33.39
C VAL A 11 -7.51 29.92 -32.98
N GLU A 12 -6.90 29.15 -32.08
CA GLU A 12 -5.55 29.41 -31.56
C GLU A 12 -4.88 28.08 -31.21
N VAL A 13 -3.58 28.00 -31.47
CA VAL A 13 -2.72 26.88 -31.07
C VAL A 13 -1.46 27.47 -30.46
N ASP A 14 -1.23 27.21 -29.17
CA ASP A 14 -0.04 27.61 -28.43
C ASP A 14 0.64 26.37 -27.84
N GLY A 15 1.65 25.88 -28.56
CA GLY A 15 2.29 24.59 -28.26
C GLY A 15 1.26 23.45 -28.30
N VAL A 16 0.94 22.89 -27.14
CA VAL A 16 0.00 21.78 -26.96
C VAL A 16 -1.40 22.25 -26.52
N GLU A 17 -1.52 23.52 -26.10
CA GLU A 17 -2.79 24.14 -25.76
C GLU A 17 -3.50 24.62 -27.03
N VAL A 18 -4.79 24.31 -27.12
CA VAL A 18 -5.64 24.64 -28.26
C VAL A 18 -6.84 25.42 -27.75
N THR A 19 -7.14 26.56 -28.39
CA THR A 19 -8.37 27.31 -28.16
C THR A 19 -9.34 27.04 -29.30
N LEU A 20 -10.58 26.65 -28.95
CA LEU A 20 -11.69 26.46 -29.88
C LEU A 20 -12.71 27.58 -29.69
N ASN A 21 -13.37 27.98 -30.76
CA ASN A 21 -14.60 28.76 -30.70
C ASN A 21 -15.81 27.85 -30.95
N LEU A 22 -16.82 27.91 -30.07
CA LEU A 22 -18.06 27.12 -30.23
C LEU A 22 -18.98 27.74 -31.30
N LEU A 23 -19.66 26.87 -32.05
CA LEU A 23 -20.71 27.27 -33.00
C LEU A 23 -22.04 27.52 -32.27
N ASP A 24 -22.74 28.55 -32.71
CA ASP A 24 -23.91 29.14 -32.02
C ASP A 24 -25.14 28.20 -31.90
N MET A 25 -25.16 27.10 -32.66
CA MET A 25 -26.22 26.07 -32.58
C MET A 25 -26.11 25.16 -31.34
N HIS A 26 -24.95 25.15 -30.66
CA HIS A 26 -24.67 24.29 -29.50
C HIS A 26 -24.75 25.06 -28.17
N ARG A 27 -25.74 25.96 -28.07
CA ARG A 27 -25.96 26.84 -26.90
C ARG A 27 -26.19 26.11 -25.56
N GLY A 28 -26.53 24.82 -25.60
CA GLY A 28 -26.71 23.96 -24.41
C GLY A 28 -25.51 23.05 -24.16
N HIS A 29 -25.35 22.58 -22.91
CA HIS A 29 -24.27 21.68 -22.47
C HIS A 29 -24.25 20.31 -23.16
N LEU A 30 -25.14 20.06 -24.12
CA LEU A 30 -25.47 18.77 -24.72
C LEU A 30 -25.42 18.89 -26.25
N ALA A 31 -24.64 18.06 -26.93
CA ALA A 31 -24.66 17.92 -28.38
C ALA A 31 -25.25 16.57 -28.78
N ALA A 32 -26.21 16.60 -29.70
CA ALA A 32 -26.81 15.40 -30.27
C ALA A 32 -25.94 14.86 -31.41
N HIS A 33 -25.65 13.57 -31.37
CA HIS A 33 -25.09 12.81 -32.50
C HIS A 33 -25.98 11.59 -32.78
N GLY A 34 -25.77 10.92 -33.91
CA GLY A 34 -26.62 9.80 -34.36
C GLY A 34 -26.69 8.57 -33.44
N GLN A 35 -26.05 8.60 -32.26
CA GLN A 35 -26.06 7.53 -31.25
C GLN A 35 -26.50 8.02 -29.85
N GLY A 36 -26.79 9.31 -29.64
CA GLY A 36 -27.19 9.83 -28.33
C GLY A 36 -26.92 11.32 -28.15
N VAL A 37 -26.97 11.77 -26.89
CA VAL A 37 -26.67 13.15 -26.49
C VAL A 37 -25.45 13.11 -25.56
N SER A 38 -24.35 13.74 -25.97
CA SER A 38 -23.13 13.84 -25.15
C SER A 38 -23.03 15.22 -24.51
N THR A 39 -22.47 15.34 -23.29
CA THR A 39 -22.11 16.68 -22.77
C THR A 39 -20.82 17.15 -23.45
N VAL A 40 -20.86 18.34 -24.04
CA VAL A 40 -19.79 18.79 -24.97
C VAL A 40 -19.00 19.98 -24.45
N THR A 41 -19.39 20.49 -23.29
CA THR A 41 -18.81 21.71 -22.73
C THR A 41 -18.47 21.57 -21.25
N ASP A 42 -18.15 20.39 -20.74
CA ASP A 42 -17.71 20.23 -19.34
C ASP A 42 -16.19 20.12 -19.25
N ILE A 43 -15.61 20.66 -18.17
CA ILE A 43 -14.17 20.52 -17.91
C ILE A 43 -13.81 19.04 -17.76
N GLY A 44 -12.80 18.59 -18.52
CA GLY A 44 -12.36 17.20 -18.61
C GLY A 44 -13.03 16.38 -19.70
N SER A 45 -14.00 16.94 -20.44
CA SER A 45 -14.58 16.30 -21.63
C SER A 45 -13.51 16.07 -22.70
N LEU A 46 -13.75 15.07 -23.53
CA LEU A 46 -12.88 14.75 -24.65
C LEU A 46 -13.57 15.08 -25.97
N LEU A 47 -12.85 15.73 -26.86
CA LEU A 47 -13.32 16.20 -28.16
C LEU A 47 -12.40 15.66 -29.26
N ALA A 48 -12.97 15.33 -30.40
CA ALA A 48 -12.21 14.95 -31.59
C ALA A 48 -12.02 16.17 -32.50
N VAL A 49 -10.78 16.54 -32.76
CA VAL A 49 -10.38 17.62 -33.66
C VAL A 49 -9.94 17.02 -34.99
N ASP A 50 -10.54 17.47 -36.09
CA ASP A 50 -10.24 16.96 -37.43
C ASP A 50 -8.94 17.58 -37.97
N ALA A 51 -7.87 16.79 -37.98
CA ALA A 51 -6.58 17.14 -38.58
C ALA A 51 -6.39 16.49 -39.96
N GLY A 52 -7.50 16.24 -40.68
CA GLY A 52 -7.53 15.67 -42.02
C GLY A 52 -7.43 14.15 -42.03
N SER A 53 -6.21 13.61 -42.09
CA SER A 53 -6.01 12.14 -42.16
C SER A 53 -6.08 11.44 -40.79
N ARG A 54 -6.14 12.23 -39.71
CA ARG A 54 -6.11 11.77 -38.32
C ARG A 54 -7.09 12.59 -37.49
N LEU A 55 -7.68 11.95 -36.48
CA LEU A 55 -8.44 12.65 -35.45
C LEU A 55 -7.53 12.89 -34.26
N LEU A 56 -7.33 14.15 -33.88
CA LEU A 56 -6.64 14.49 -32.64
C LEU A 56 -7.66 14.51 -31.50
N ILE A 57 -7.27 14.01 -30.34
CA ILE A 57 -8.11 14.02 -29.15
C ILE A 57 -7.68 15.16 -28.27
N MET A 58 -8.62 16.06 -28.00
CA MET A 58 -8.44 17.22 -27.15
C MET A 58 -9.19 17.02 -25.84
N LYS A 59 -8.53 17.28 -24.71
CA LYS A 59 -9.15 17.33 -23.39
C LYS A 59 -9.48 18.77 -23.01
N VAL A 60 -10.74 19.04 -22.69
CA VAL A 60 -11.21 20.36 -22.26
C VAL A 60 -10.64 20.70 -20.89
N LEU A 61 -10.01 21.86 -20.76
CA LEU A 61 -9.42 22.37 -19.52
C LEU A 61 -10.24 23.50 -18.91
N SER A 62 -10.71 24.43 -19.74
CA SER A 62 -11.47 25.58 -19.28
C SER A 62 -12.41 26.09 -20.37
N LEU A 63 -13.42 26.83 -19.92
CA LEU A 63 -14.42 27.45 -20.76
C LEU A 63 -14.43 28.94 -20.40
N THR A 64 -14.31 29.80 -21.39
CA THR A 64 -14.30 31.25 -21.21
C THR A 64 -15.37 31.86 -22.09
N PHE A 65 -16.14 32.77 -21.51
CA PHE A 65 -17.10 33.59 -22.24
C PHE A 65 -16.52 34.99 -22.39
N ALA A 66 -16.32 35.45 -23.62
CA ALA A 66 -15.87 36.80 -23.90
C ALA A 66 -17.03 37.59 -24.49
N GLU A 67 -17.48 38.62 -23.75
CA GLU A 67 -18.44 39.58 -24.30
C GLU A 67 -17.77 40.44 -25.38
N PRO A 68 -18.48 40.79 -26.48
CA PRO A 68 -17.90 41.48 -27.62
C PRO A 68 -17.15 42.79 -27.25
N LYS A 69 -17.61 43.49 -26.20
CA LYS A 69 -17.04 44.77 -25.77
C LYS A 69 -15.61 44.67 -25.21
N GLU A 70 -15.20 43.52 -24.68
CA GLU A 70 -13.85 43.34 -24.10
C GLU A 70 -12.82 42.87 -25.14
N ALA A 71 -13.24 42.04 -26.10
CA ALA A 71 -12.38 41.58 -27.20
C ALA A 71 -11.90 42.74 -28.11
N HIS A 72 -12.73 43.78 -28.29
CA HIS A 72 -12.39 44.97 -29.06
C HIS A 72 -11.27 45.85 -28.45
N ARG A 73 -10.94 45.70 -27.15
CA ARG A 73 -9.83 46.43 -26.52
C ARG A 73 -8.47 45.77 -26.72
N ALA A 74 -8.41 44.45 -26.90
CA ALA A 74 -7.15 43.70 -26.96
C ALA A 74 -6.52 43.64 -28.36
N SER A 75 -7.35 43.71 -29.41
CA SER A 75 -6.91 43.63 -30.81
C SER A 75 -7.52 44.80 -31.58
N GLY A 76 -6.73 45.83 -31.87
CA GLY A 76 -7.13 47.11 -32.48
C GLY A 76 -7.66 47.06 -33.93
N ARG A 77 -8.40 46.00 -34.31
CA ARG A 77 -9.16 45.91 -35.55
C ARG A 77 -10.59 45.46 -35.24
N ALA A 78 -11.56 46.25 -35.69
CA ALA A 78 -12.98 45.93 -35.59
C ALA A 78 -13.33 44.75 -36.51
N LEU A 79 -13.73 43.62 -35.92
CA LEU A 79 -14.44 42.55 -36.62
C LEU A 79 -15.97 42.77 -36.48
N PRO A 80 -16.77 42.49 -37.52
CA PRO A 80 -18.19 42.87 -37.58
C PRO A 80 -19.15 41.83 -36.97
N SER A 81 -18.78 41.13 -35.89
CA SER A 81 -19.70 40.21 -35.20
C SER A 81 -20.00 40.69 -33.79
N ASN A 82 -21.25 41.06 -33.54
CA ASN A 82 -21.78 41.43 -32.22
C ASN A 82 -22.07 40.19 -31.33
N GLU A 83 -21.49 39.04 -31.70
CA GLU A 83 -21.76 37.75 -31.09
C GLU A 83 -20.71 37.44 -30.01
N PRO A 84 -21.13 37.04 -28.80
CA PRO A 84 -20.20 36.68 -27.75
C PRO A 84 -19.40 35.44 -28.13
N LEU A 85 -18.08 35.51 -28.00
CA LEU A 85 -17.19 34.39 -28.30
C LEU A 85 -17.13 33.44 -27.11
N ARG A 86 -17.37 32.16 -27.35
CA ARG A 86 -17.26 31.10 -26.35
C ARG A 86 -16.02 30.29 -26.65
N HIS A 87 -14.98 30.56 -25.87
CA HIS A 87 -13.70 29.91 -26.04
C HIS A 87 -13.61 28.68 -25.14
N ILE A 88 -13.27 27.54 -25.74
CA ILE A 88 -12.86 26.35 -25.01
C ILE A 88 -11.35 26.25 -25.12
N ARG A 89 -10.65 26.18 -23.99
CA ARG A 89 -9.22 25.84 -23.97
C ARG A 89 -9.04 24.40 -23.55
N GLY A 90 -8.10 23.73 -24.17
CA GLY A 90 -7.80 22.32 -23.88
C GLY A 90 -6.43 21.91 -24.38
N LEU A 91 -6.05 20.67 -24.07
CA LEU A 91 -4.77 20.08 -24.47
C LEU A 91 -5.01 18.95 -25.45
N ILE A 92 -4.15 18.82 -26.47
CA ILE A 92 -4.09 17.59 -27.24
C ILE A 92 -3.49 16.49 -26.36
N VAL A 93 -4.24 15.39 -26.19
CA VAL A 93 -3.84 14.23 -25.38
C VAL A 93 -3.42 13.04 -26.23
N GLY A 94 -3.74 13.04 -27.52
CA GLY A 94 -3.34 11.98 -28.42
C GLY A 94 -4.03 12.04 -29.77
N ARG A 95 -3.90 10.95 -30.51
CA ARG A 95 -4.47 10.79 -31.85
C ARG A 95 -5.14 9.43 -32.00
N LEU A 96 -6.29 9.44 -32.64
CA LEU A 96 -6.98 8.24 -33.10
C LEU A 96 -6.61 7.96 -34.55
N SER A 97 -6.25 6.71 -34.83
CA SER A 97 -6.13 6.18 -36.18
C SER A 97 -7.16 5.08 -36.39
N LYS A 98 -7.73 5.00 -37.60
CA LYS A 98 -8.66 3.92 -37.95
C LYS A 98 -7.92 2.90 -38.81
N GLN A 99 -7.74 1.68 -38.29
CA GLN A 99 -7.13 0.57 -39.02
C GLN A 99 -8.10 -0.61 -39.07
N LYS A 100 -8.38 -1.14 -40.27
CA LYS A 100 -9.26 -2.31 -40.49
C LYS A 100 -10.65 -2.23 -39.80
N GLY A 101 -11.19 -1.03 -39.63
CA GLY A 101 -12.50 -0.83 -38.98
C GLY A 101 -12.47 -0.63 -37.47
N GLN A 102 -11.32 -0.84 -36.81
CA GLN A 102 -11.10 -0.51 -35.39
C GLN A 102 -10.38 0.83 -35.24
N PHE A 103 -10.68 1.51 -34.13
CA PHE A 103 -9.97 2.72 -33.72
C PHE A 103 -8.84 2.33 -32.78
N ASP A 104 -7.65 2.88 -33.02
CA ASP A 104 -6.47 2.73 -32.18
C ASP A 104 -6.02 4.10 -31.68
N PHE A 105 -5.90 4.23 -30.36
CA PHE A 105 -5.48 5.46 -29.69
C PHE A 105 -4.01 5.42 -29.34
N VAL A 106 -3.29 6.44 -29.79
CA VAL A 106 -1.90 6.68 -29.43
C VAL A 106 -1.84 7.97 -28.62
N SER A 107 -1.41 7.87 -27.36
CA SER A 107 -1.10 9.02 -26.53
C SER A 107 0.04 9.82 -27.18
N ASP A 108 -0.22 11.09 -27.44
CA ASP A 108 0.66 11.99 -28.19
C ASP A 108 0.24 13.43 -27.92
N SER A 109 1.01 14.12 -27.08
CA SER A 109 0.76 15.52 -26.75
C SER A 109 1.38 16.50 -27.73
N LEU A 110 2.27 16.06 -28.63
CA LEU A 110 3.05 16.95 -29.49
C LEU A 110 2.35 17.26 -30.82
N SER A 111 1.32 16.48 -31.17
CA SER A 111 0.52 16.72 -32.36
C SER A 111 -0.29 18.01 -32.23
N THR A 112 -0.22 18.89 -33.24
CA THR A 112 -0.99 20.14 -33.29
C THR A 112 -2.04 20.11 -34.40
N PRO A 113 -3.27 20.58 -34.13
CA PRO A 113 -4.29 20.71 -35.18
C PRO A 113 -4.03 21.95 -36.05
N PRO A 114 -4.51 21.97 -37.32
CA PRO A 114 -4.51 23.18 -38.12
C PRO A 114 -5.54 24.20 -37.58
N LEU A 115 -5.26 25.48 -37.78
CA LEU A 115 -6.24 26.55 -37.52
C LEU A 115 -7.46 26.36 -38.41
N GLY A 116 -8.65 26.56 -37.84
CA GLY A 116 -9.94 26.33 -38.51
C GLY A 116 -10.38 24.86 -38.56
N ALA A 117 -9.62 23.92 -38.00
CA ALA A 117 -10.03 22.52 -37.88
C ALA A 117 -11.37 22.39 -37.15
N GLU A 118 -12.29 21.61 -37.72
CA GLU A 118 -13.58 21.32 -37.10
C GLU A 118 -13.42 20.39 -35.90
N VAL A 119 -14.27 20.60 -34.89
CA VAL A 119 -14.28 19.80 -33.66
C VAL A 119 -15.62 19.11 -33.49
N PHE A 120 -15.58 17.88 -33.00
CA PHE A 120 -16.72 16.98 -32.84
C PHE A 120 -16.73 16.33 -31.45
N PRO A 121 -17.90 15.95 -30.90
CA PRO A 121 -17.96 15.03 -29.79
C PRO A 121 -17.47 13.64 -30.22
N LEU A 122 -16.86 12.92 -29.29
CA LEU A 122 -16.50 11.51 -29.49
C LEU A 122 -17.76 10.64 -29.55
N VAL A 123 -17.75 9.63 -30.40
CA VAL A 123 -18.72 8.53 -30.34
C VAL A 123 -18.23 7.43 -29.40
N ASP A 124 -19.12 6.56 -28.92
CA ASP A 124 -18.79 5.50 -27.94
C ASP A 124 -17.60 4.63 -28.38
N GLN A 125 -17.51 4.26 -29.66
CA GLN A 125 -16.39 3.48 -30.19
C GLN A 125 -15.05 4.22 -30.14
N GLU A 126 -15.06 5.55 -30.33
CA GLU A 126 -13.86 6.38 -30.25
C GLU A 126 -13.48 6.62 -28.79
N LEU A 127 -14.46 6.90 -27.92
CA LEU A 127 -14.24 7.02 -26.48
C LEU A 127 -13.68 5.72 -25.89
N ALA A 128 -14.28 4.58 -26.24
CA ALA A 128 -13.80 3.25 -25.85
C ALA A 128 -12.38 2.97 -26.34
N ALA A 129 -12.03 3.40 -27.55
CA ALA A 129 -10.66 3.29 -28.05
C ALA A 129 -9.68 4.18 -27.27
N VAL A 130 -10.08 5.41 -26.91
CA VAL A 130 -9.25 6.35 -26.11
C VAL A 130 -9.05 5.87 -24.67
N LEU A 131 -10.06 5.21 -24.10
CA LEU A 131 -9.99 4.62 -22.75
C LEU A 131 -9.33 3.25 -22.74
N GLY A 132 -9.00 2.68 -23.89
CA GLY A 132 -8.35 1.37 -24.02
C GLY A 132 -9.30 0.16 -23.92
N SER A 133 -10.61 0.35 -23.92
CA SER A 133 -11.62 -0.72 -23.76
C SER A 133 -11.65 -1.74 -24.90
N HIS A 134 -11.07 -1.42 -26.07
CA HIS A 134 -10.94 -2.35 -27.21
C HIS A 134 -9.60 -3.11 -27.25
N ARG A 135 -8.70 -2.88 -26.29
CA ARG A 135 -7.45 -3.62 -26.21
C ARG A 135 -7.75 -5.09 -25.85
N ALA A 136 -7.04 -6.00 -26.51
CA ALA A 136 -6.98 -7.38 -26.02
C ALA A 136 -6.18 -7.36 -24.71
N LEU A 137 -6.89 -7.56 -23.59
CA LEU A 137 -6.32 -7.57 -22.25
C LEU A 137 -6.26 -9.01 -21.76
N ASP A 138 -5.07 -9.44 -21.35
CA ASP A 138 -4.92 -10.69 -20.61
C ASP A 138 -5.43 -10.49 -19.18
N ALA A 139 -6.32 -11.39 -18.73
CA ALA A 139 -6.95 -11.33 -17.41
C ALA A 139 -7.52 -9.92 -17.10
N PRO A 140 -8.57 -9.48 -17.83
CA PRO A 140 -9.12 -8.14 -17.68
C PRO A 140 -9.77 -7.92 -16.31
N ILE A 141 -9.49 -6.75 -15.72
CA ILE A 141 -10.06 -6.26 -14.47
C ILE A 141 -10.88 -5.00 -14.75
N HIS A 142 -12.12 -4.96 -14.27
CA HIS A 142 -13.02 -3.81 -14.38
C HIS A 142 -12.84 -2.88 -13.17
N LEU A 143 -12.30 -1.68 -13.40
CA LEU A 143 -12.10 -0.66 -12.36
C LEU A 143 -13.35 0.15 -12.05
N GLY A 144 -14.25 0.27 -13.03
CA GLY A 144 -15.46 1.06 -12.93
C GLY A 144 -15.88 1.61 -14.28
N ASP A 145 -16.85 2.50 -14.28
CA ASP A 145 -17.41 3.07 -15.50
C ASP A 145 -17.06 4.55 -15.62
N ASP A 146 -16.57 4.96 -16.79
CA ASP A 146 -16.22 6.36 -17.03
C ASP A 146 -17.44 7.28 -16.88
N LEU A 147 -17.30 8.36 -16.11
CA LEU A 147 -18.43 9.26 -15.84
C LEU A 147 -18.86 10.11 -17.05
N ARG A 148 -18.06 10.19 -18.12
CA ARG A 148 -18.37 11.03 -19.29
C ARG A 148 -19.28 10.29 -20.28
N GLY A 149 -19.12 8.98 -20.41
CA GLY A 149 -19.86 8.18 -21.39
C GLY A 149 -20.36 6.81 -20.91
N GLY A 150 -20.10 6.44 -19.65
CA GLY A 150 -20.52 5.13 -19.11
C GLY A 150 -19.76 3.93 -19.67
N VAL A 151 -18.65 4.17 -20.38
CA VAL A 151 -17.83 3.10 -20.95
C VAL A 151 -17.04 2.40 -19.84
N PRO A 152 -16.99 1.06 -19.81
CA PRO A 152 -16.24 0.33 -18.79
C PRO A 152 -14.74 0.57 -18.94
N LEU A 153 -14.12 0.92 -17.82
CA LEU A 153 -12.67 1.09 -17.69
C LEU A 153 -12.04 -0.25 -17.32
N MET A 154 -11.41 -0.88 -18.30
CA MET A 154 -10.79 -2.21 -18.17
C MET A 154 -9.27 -2.09 -18.20
N VAL A 155 -8.58 -2.85 -17.34
CA VAL A 155 -7.11 -2.95 -17.32
C VAL A 155 -6.67 -4.41 -17.25
N GLY A 156 -5.49 -4.74 -17.79
CA GLY A 156 -4.91 -6.08 -17.61
C GLY A 156 -4.44 -6.29 -16.17
N LEU A 157 -4.60 -7.49 -15.62
CA LEU A 157 -4.18 -7.81 -14.25
C LEU A 157 -2.71 -7.49 -14.01
N GLU A 158 -1.81 -7.94 -14.90
CA GLU A 158 -0.37 -7.70 -14.78
C GLU A 158 -0.05 -6.20 -14.84
N GLU A 159 -0.69 -5.44 -15.72
CA GLU A 159 -0.49 -3.98 -15.82
C GLU A 159 -0.94 -3.25 -14.56
N LEU A 160 -2.00 -3.74 -13.91
CA LEU A 160 -2.54 -3.18 -12.67
C LEU A 160 -1.66 -3.47 -11.46
N ILE A 161 -1.29 -4.73 -11.20
CA ILE A 161 -0.67 -5.11 -9.93
C ILE A 161 0.86 -5.12 -9.96
N SER A 162 1.48 -5.34 -11.12
CA SER A 162 2.94 -5.52 -11.21
C SER A 162 3.72 -4.26 -10.82
N ARG A 163 3.10 -3.08 -10.84
CA ARG A 163 3.76 -1.80 -10.51
C ARG A 163 3.15 -1.10 -9.30
N HIS A 164 2.59 -1.89 -8.39
CA HIS A 164 1.92 -1.45 -7.16
C HIS A 164 0.73 -0.50 -7.40
N VAL A 165 -0.22 -0.53 -6.48
CA VAL A 165 -1.46 0.26 -6.55
C VAL A 165 -1.60 1.08 -5.29
N ALA A 166 -1.97 2.36 -5.44
CA ALA A 166 -2.36 3.24 -4.35
C ALA A 166 -3.83 3.62 -4.48
N VAL A 167 -4.65 3.24 -3.49
CA VAL A 167 -6.06 3.60 -3.34
C VAL A 167 -6.20 4.61 -2.22
N LEU A 168 -6.68 5.80 -2.54
CA LEU A 168 -6.68 6.94 -1.63
C LEU A 168 -8.06 7.55 -1.48
N GLY A 169 -8.33 8.18 -0.33
CA GLY A 169 -9.60 8.87 -0.09
C GLY A 169 -9.96 8.98 1.38
N SER A 170 -10.79 9.95 1.72
CA SER A 170 -11.36 10.08 3.06
C SER A 170 -12.23 8.88 3.45
N SER A 171 -12.53 8.73 4.74
CA SER A 171 -13.48 7.71 5.22
C SER A 171 -14.85 7.85 4.53
N GLY A 172 -15.54 6.73 4.32
CA GLY A 172 -16.87 6.68 3.70
C GLY A 172 -16.93 6.92 2.18
N GLN A 173 -15.81 7.27 1.52
CA GLN A 173 -15.80 7.65 0.11
C GLN A 173 -15.89 6.47 -0.89
N GLY A 174 -15.61 5.25 -0.43
CA GLY A 174 -15.70 4.03 -1.25
C GLY A 174 -14.40 3.24 -1.43
N LYS A 175 -13.30 3.60 -0.74
CA LYS A 175 -11.99 2.91 -0.83
C LYS A 175 -12.07 1.40 -0.62
N THR A 176 -12.64 0.98 0.52
CA THR A 176 -12.76 -0.44 0.90
C THR A 176 -13.67 -1.19 -0.06
N CYS A 177 -14.83 -0.61 -0.38
CA CYS A 177 -15.77 -1.19 -1.35
C CYS A 177 -15.12 -1.40 -2.72
N PHE A 178 -14.38 -0.42 -3.23
CA PHE A 178 -13.64 -0.57 -4.48
C PHE A 178 -12.52 -1.61 -4.37
N THR A 179 -11.72 -1.57 -3.29
CA THR A 179 -10.66 -2.56 -3.08
C THR A 179 -11.23 -3.97 -3.06
N ALA A 180 -12.29 -4.22 -2.27
CA ALA A 180 -13.00 -5.48 -2.24
C ALA A 180 -13.51 -5.90 -3.63
N ALA A 181 -14.11 -5.00 -4.42
CA ALA A 181 -14.59 -5.29 -5.76
C ALA A 181 -13.47 -5.77 -6.71
N ILE A 182 -12.27 -5.20 -6.58
CA ILE A 182 -11.11 -5.63 -7.36
C ILE A 182 -10.58 -6.97 -6.85
N LEU A 183 -10.44 -7.15 -5.53
CA LEU A 183 -9.99 -8.42 -4.96
C LEU A 183 -10.96 -9.57 -5.30
N GLN A 184 -12.26 -9.32 -5.34
CA GLN A 184 -13.30 -10.27 -5.76
C GLN A 184 -13.12 -10.74 -7.21
N GLN A 185 -12.63 -9.88 -8.11
CA GLN A 185 -12.29 -10.26 -9.47
C GLN A 185 -10.99 -11.07 -9.50
N ILE A 186 -9.97 -10.66 -8.74
CA ILE A 186 -8.66 -11.32 -8.72
C ILE A 186 -8.73 -12.72 -8.10
N VAL A 187 -9.51 -12.92 -7.04
CA VAL A 187 -9.60 -14.20 -6.34
C VAL A 187 -10.21 -15.32 -7.20
N GLN A 188 -10.91 -14.98 -8.28
CA GLN A 188 -11.44 -15.96 -9.24
C GLN A 188 -10.33 -16.67 -10.01
N PHE A 189 -9.15 -16.06 -10.16
CA PHE A 189 -8.01 -16.69 -10.84
C PHE A 189 -7.46 -17.85 -9.98
N PRO A 190 -7.22 -19.04 -10.55
CA PRO A 190 -6.77 -20.21 -9.78
C PRO A 190 -5.46 -20.03 -9.02
N GLY A 191 -4.54 -19.23 -9.56
CA GLY A 191 -3.24 -18.93 -8.94
C GLY A 191 -3.23 -17.67 -8.07
N ALA A 192 -4.40 -17.09 -7.76
CA ALA A 192 -4.47 -15.90 -6.91
C ALA A 192 -3.93 -16.21 -5.51
N ARG A 193 -3.04 -15.34 -5.03
CA ARG A 193 -2.52 -15.36 -3.66
C ARG A 193 -2.51 -13.93 -3.13
N ILE A 194 -3.50 -13.62 -2.31
CA ILE A 194 -3.78 -12.29 -1.78
C ILE A 194 -3.65 -12.36 -0.26
N VAL A 195 -2.83 -11.49 0.32
CA VAL A 195 -2.72 -11.34 1.78
C VAL A 195 -3.24 -9.96 2.13
N VAL A 196 -4.28 -9.88 2.97
CA VAL A 196 -4.91 -8.62 3.37
C VAL A 196 -4.59 -8.34 4.83
N PHE A 197 -3.97 -7.20 5.12
CA PHE A 197 -3.86 -6.67 6.46
C PHE A 197 -5.08 -5.80 6.73
N ASP A 198 -6.05 -6.35 7.44
CA ASP A 198 -7.37 -5.77 7.69
C ASP A 198 -7.41 -5.15 9.09
N ILE A 199 -7.28 -3.82 9.17
CA ILE A 199 -7.25 -3.09 10.43
C ILE A 199 -8.66 -2.96 11.01
N ASN A 200 -9.64 -2.76 10.14
CA ASN A 200 -11.01 -2.46 10.55
C ASN A 200 -11.92 -3.70 10.57
N GLY A 201 -11.45 -4.85 10.07
CA GLY A 201 -12.23 -6.10 9.97
C GLY A 201 -13.32 -6.03 8.90
N GLU A 202 -13.07 -5.27 7.83
CA GLU A 202 -14.07 -4.98 6.79
C GLU A 202 -14.16 -6.08 5.72
N TYR A 203 -13.12 -6.90 5.54
CA TYR A 203 -12.98 -7.78 4.37
C TYR A 203 -13.51 -9.20 4.57
N GLU A 204 -13.75 -9.63 5.81
CA GLU A 204 -14.22 -11.01 6.11
C GLU A 204 -15.52 -11.36 5.37
N ASP A 205 -16.45 -10.41 5.29
CA ASP A 205 -17.73 -10.59 4.60
C ASP A 205 -17.69 -10.18 3.11
N ALA A 206 -16.54 -9.72 2.63
CA ALA A 206 -16.39 -9.19 1.28
C ALA A 206 -16.13 -10.28 0.23
N PHE A 207 -16.20 -11.56 0.56
CA PHE A 207 -15.96 -12.65 -0.40
C PHE A 207 -17.09 -13.68 -0.33
N ASP A 208 -17.69 -13.99 -1.48
CA ASP A 208 -18.73 -15.02 -1.56
C ASP A 208 -18.12 -16.42 -1.61
N ALA A 209 -18.13 -17.11 -0.48
CA ALA A 209 -17.64 -18.47 -0.34
C ALA A 209 -18.34 -19.47 -1.28
N ALA A 210 -19.58 -19.20 -1.74
CA ALA A 210 -20.29 -20.08 -2.66
C ALA A 210 -19.71 -20.05 -4.08
N THR A 211 -19.01 -18.98 -4.45
CA THR A 211 -18.40 -18.81 -5.78
C THR A 211 -16.95 -19.31 -5.84
N LEU A 212 -16.36 -19.66 -4.70
CA LEU A 212 -14.95 -20.00 -4.58
C LEU A 212 -14.75 -21.47 -4.16
N PRO A 213 -13.58 -22.06 -4.45
CA PRO A 213 -13.25 -23.38 -3.94
C PRO A 213 -13.30 -23.44 -2.40
N PRO A 214 -13.51 -24.64 -1.81
CA PRO A 214 -13.38 -24.83 -0.39
C PRO A 214 -12.01 -24.33 0.12
N ALA A 215 -11.99 -23.70 1.30
CA ALA A 215 -10.79 -23.12 1.91
C ALA A 215 -10.10 -21.98 1.12
N ALA A 216 -10.69 -21.47 0.04
CA ALA A 216 -10.13 -20.34 -0.72
C ALA A 216 -10.01 -19.05 0.09
N ILE A 217 -10.80 -18.90 1.16
CA ILE A 217 -10.75 -17.78 2.09
C ILE A 217 -10.20 -18.30 3.42
N LYS A 218 -9.10 -17.73 3.88
CA LYS A 218 -8.52 -17.97 5.21
C LYS A 218 -8.56 -16.69 6.02
N VAL A 219 -9.01 -16.78 7.27
CA VAL A 219 -8.96 -15.66 8.22
C VAL A 219 -8.02 -16.03 9.35
N THR A 220 -7.18 -15.10 9.77
CA THR A 220 -6.32 -15.25 10.95
C THR A 220 -6.40 -13.98 11.77
N ARG A 221 -6.84 -14.12 13.02
CA ARG A 221 -6.99 -13.01 13.97
C ARG A 221 -5.69 -12.84 14.72
N LEU A 222 -5.02 -11.73 14.51
CA LEU A 222 -3.76 -11.47 15.18
C LEU A 222 -4.04 -11.11 16.65
N GLY A 223 -3.63 -12.00 17.55
CA GLY A 223 -3.86 -11.92 18.97
C GLY A 223 -5.15 -12.58 19.50
N GLY A 224 -5.21 -12.68 20.83
CA GLY A 224 -6.25 -13.39 21.57
C GLY A 224 -6.12 -14.92 21.50
N GLU A 225 -7.18 -15.60 21.92
CA GLU A 225 -7.26 -17.07 21.96
C GLU A 225 -8.36 -17.58 21.02
N GLY A 226 -8.19 -18.83 20.54
CA GLY A 226 -9.14 -19.49 19.66
C GLY A 226 -8.47 -20.18 18.45
N PRO A 227 -9.25 -20.92 17.65
CA PRO A 227 -8.73 -21.71 16.53
C PRO A 227 -8.14 -20.85 15.40
N ASP A 228 -8.73 -19.67 15.15
CA ASP A 228 -8.25 -18.74 14.11
C ASP A 228 -7.30 -17.66 14.67
N SER A 229 -6.98 -17.72 15.97
CA SER A 229 -6.11 -16.75 16.62
C SER A 229 -4.64 -17.10 16.42
N LEU A 230 -3.83 -16.08 16.15
CA LEU A 230 -2.38 -16.18 16.07
C LEU A 230 -1.75 -15.20 17.05
N ARG A 231 -1.15 -15.71 18.12
CA ARG A 231 -0.13 -14.97 18.86
C ARG A 231 1.22 -15.22 18.21
N LEU A 232 1.96 -14.16 17.88
CA LEU A 232 3.25 -14.26 17.23
C LEU A 232 4.30 -14.76 18.23
N PRO A 233 4.92 -15.94 18.05
CA PRO A 233 5.97 -16.36 18.96
C PRO A 233 7.15 -15.40 18.85
N TYR A 234 7.57 -14.78 19.95
CA TYR A 234 8.63 -13.77 19.90
C TYR A 234 9.93 -14.32 19.29
N TYR A 235 10.26 -15.58 19.57
CA TYR A 235 11.43 -16.28 19.03
C TYR A 235 11.32 -16.50 17.51
N ALA A 236 10.11 -16.63 16.97
CA ALA A 236 9.86 -16.75 15.54
C ALA A 236 10.05 -15.40 14.82
N LEU A 237 10.03 -14.27 15.55
CA LEU A 237 10.41 -12.99 14.95
C LEU A 237 11.90 -12.93 14.58
N GLY A 238 12.72 -13.84 15.13
CA GLY A 238 14.12 -14.02 14.77
C GLY A 238 14.93 -12.73 14.80
N ARG A 239 16.04 -12.69 14.04
CA ARG A 239 16.90 -11.51 14.01
C ARG A 239 16.22 -10.28 13.42
N GLN A 240 15.59 -10.43 12.25
CA GLN A 240 15.07 -9.29 11.49
C GLN A 240 13.86 -8.66 12.19
N GLY A 241 12.92 -9.49 12.66
CA GLY A 241 11.72 -9.03 13.34
C GLY A 241 12.04 -8.44 14.71
N LEU A 242 12.86 -9.09 15.55
CA LEU A 242 13.20 -8.55 16.88
C LEU A 242 14.04 -7.27 16.80
N GLN A 243 14.96 -7.14 15.83
CA GLN A 243 15.69 -5.87 15.62
C GLN A 243 14.73 -4.75 15.23
N ARG A 244 13.71 -5.03 14.40
CA ARG A 244 12.71 -4.03 14.02
C ARG A 244 11.71 -3.70 15.13
N LEU A 245 11.36 -4.69 15.94
CA LEU A 245 10.48 -4.55 17.09
C LEU A 245 11.15 -3.74 18.21
N LEU A 246 12.39 -4.10 18.56
CA LEU A 246 13.10 -3.55 19.71
C LEU A 246 13.97 -2.34 19.36
N ILE A 247 14.20 -2.02 18.09
CA ILE A 247 14.93 -0.82 17.61
C ILE A 247 16.25 -0.60 18.40
N PRO A 248 17.20 -1.55 18.36
CA PRO A 248 18.47 -1.42 19.06
C PRO A 248 19.40 -0.44 18.34
N SER A 249 20.19 0.33 19.10
CA SER A 249 21.28 1.14 18.56
C SER A 249 22.32 0.29 17.82
N GLU A 250 22.85 0.81 16.71
CA GLU A 250 23.70 0.07 15.76
C GLU A 250 24.98 -0.48 16.41
N LYS A 251 25.69 0.35 17.18
CA LYS A 251 27.06 0.03 17.62
C LYS A 251 27.11 -0.99 18.76
N THR A 252 26.15 -0.94 19.69
CA THR A 252 26.27 -1.67 20.96
C THR A 252 25.10 -2.60 21.21
N GLN A 253 23.87 -2.09 21.09
CA GLN A 253 22.67 -2.85 21.42
C GLN A 253 22.37 -3.94 20.37
N ARG A 254 22.63 -3.66 19.09
CA ARG A 254 22.35 -4.62 18.01
C ARG A 254 23.26 -5.86 18.05
N PRO A 255 24.58 -5.76 18.28
CA PRO A 255 25.42 -6.92 18.52
C PRO A 255 24.97 -7.74 19.75
N ALA A 256 24.61 -7.08 20.85
CA ALA A 256 24.14 -7.75 22.07
C ALA A 256 22.81 -8.50 21.85
N LEU A 257 21.85 -7.89 21.16
CA LEU A 257 20.60 -8.55 20.79
C LEU A 257 20.83 -9.72 19.83
N THR A 258 21.73 -9.56 18.86
CA THR A 258 22.06 -10.64 17.90
C THR A 258 22.67 -11.82 18.64
N PHE A 259 23.60 -11.57 19.56
CA PHE A 259 24.16 -12.60 20.43
C PHE A 259 23.05 -13.33 21.22
N ALA A 260 22.13 -12.58 21.83
CA ALA A 260 21.04 -13.17 22.59
C ALA A 260 20.15 -14.09 21.73
N ILE A 261 19.78 -13.66 20.52
CA ILE A 261 18.94 -14.44 19.59
C ILE A 261 19.66 -15.72 19.11
N GLU A 262 20.96 -15.64 18.85
CA GLU A 262 21.76 -16.78 18.37
C GLU A 262 22.04 -17.87 19.41
N HIS A 263 21.80 -17.57 20.69
CA HIS A 263 22.08 -18.48 21.81
C HIS A 263 20.86 -18.79 22.66
N LEU A 264 19.69 -18.25 22.29
CA LEU A 264 18.44 -18.41 23.01
C LEU A 264 17.97 -19.88 23.07
N ASP A 265 18.37 -20.67 22.06
CA ASP A 265 18.12 -22.11 21.96
C ASP A 265 18.98 -22.98 22.90
N LYS A 266 19.90 -22.38 23.67
CA LYS A 266 20.82 -23.08 24.58
C LYS A 266 20.57 -22.79 26.05
N VAL A 267 19.53 -22.01 26.34
CA VAL A 267 19.27 -21.52 27.69
C VAL A 267 17.86 -21.84 28.15
N ARG A 268 17.69 -21.90 29.47
CA ARG A 268 16.40 -22.10 30.13
C ARG A 268 16.15 -21.01 31.15
N TRP A 269 14.87 -20.76 31.40
CA TRP A 269 14.41 -19.75 32.33
C TRP A 269 14.12 -20.33 33.71
N PHE A 270 14.53 -19.60 34.75
CA PHE A 270 14.26 -19.93 36.14
C PHE A 270 13.35 -18.85 36.72
N GLY A 271 12.04 -19.08 36.68
CA GLY A 271 11.01 -18.12 37.09
C GLY A 271 11.22 -17.56 38.50
N ASP A 272 11.45 -18.43 39.48
CA ASP A 272 11.64 -18.02 40.88
C ASP A 272 12.87 -17.12 41.08
N GLN A 273 13.91 -17.32 40.26
CA GLN A 273 15.17 -16.59 40.36
C GLN A 273 15.22 -15.36 39.44
N HIS A 274 14.21 -15.18 38.58
CA HIS A 274 14.16 -14.13 37.56
C HIS A 274 15.46 -14.06 36.75
N GLY A 275 15.92 -15.22 36.27
CA GLY A 275 17.21 -15.33 35.60
C GLY A 275 17.31 -16.51 34.64
N VAL A 276 18.42 -16.55 33.93
CA VAL A 276 18.71 -17.52 32.86
C VAL A 276 19.91 -18.38 33.26
N GLY A 277 19.88 -19.66 32.89
CA GLY A 277 21.04 -20.54 32.92
C GLY A 277 21.11 -21.36 31.64
N LEU A 278 22.22 -22.07 31.42
CA LEU A 278 22.30 -23.00 30.30
C LEU A 278 21.27 -24.13 30.46
N ALA A 279 20.97 -24.82 29.36
CA ALA A 279 20.00 -25.91 29.37
C ALA A 279 20.34 -27.02 30.40
N ASP A 280 21.62 -27.24 30.70
CA ASP A 280 22.13 -28.20 31.70
C ASP A 280 22.36 -27.60 33.11
N ASP A 281 22.20 -26.30 33.30
CA ASP A 281 22.41 -25.67 34.60
C ASP A 281 21.27 -25.96 35.57
N ALA A 282 21.55 -26.18 36.85
CA ALA A 282 20.52 -26.41 37.87
C ALA A 282 19.86 -25.12 38.41
N ASN A 283 20.49 -23.96 38.23
CA ASN A 283 20.05 -22.65 38.74
C ASN A 283 20.33 -21.55 37.71
N ALA A 284 19.73 -20.37 37.89
CA ALA A 284 20.07 -19.20 37.09
C ALA A 284 21.49 -18.72 37.42
N THR A 285 22.23 -18.38 36.36
CA THR A 285 23.61 -17.87 36.44
C THR A 285 23.80 -16.54 35.73
N LEU A 286 22.86 -16.19 34.84
CA LEU A 286 22.86 -15.01 33.99
C LEU A 286 21.66 -14.13 34.39
N PHE A 287 21.90 -12.86 34.65
CA PHE A 287 20.90 -11.91 35.14
C PHE A 287 20.98 -10.58 34.40
N ASP A 288 19.89 -9.82 34.41
CA ASP A 288 19.79 -8.53 33.74
C ASP A 288 20.00 -7.33 34.68
N ASP A 289 20.47 -7.54 35.91
CA ASP A 289 20.50 -6.52 36.97
C ASP A 289 21.90 -5.95 37.29
N CYS A 290 22.93 -6.37 36.56
CA CYS A 290 24.32 -5.95 36.79
C CYS A 290 24.83 -6.20 38.22
N ARG A 291 24.34 -7.24 38.91
CA ARG A 291 24.78 -7.59 40.27
C ARG A 291 26.30 -7.86 40.38
N ALA A 292 26.88 -7.65 41.56
CA ALA A 292 28.30 -7.94 41.80
C ALA A 292 28.59 -9.45 41.87
N ASP A 293 27.64 -10.24 42.40
CA ASP A 293 27.85 -11.64 42.70
C ASP A 293 27.78 -12.55 41.45
N GLY A 294 28.58 -13.61 41.44
CA GLY A 294 28.51 -14.66 40.41
C GLY A 294 29.07 -14.28 39.04
N ALA A 295 29.74 -13.12 38.90
CA ALA A 295 30.34 -12.70 37.62
C ALA A 295 31.32 -13.72 37.01
N PRO A 296 32.18 -14.44 37.79
CA PRO A 296 33.02 -15.50 37.22
C PRO A 296 32.24 -16.69 36.67
N ILE A 297 31.11 -17.05 37.30
CA ILE A 297 30.24 -18.15 36.85
C ILE A 297 29.53 -17.73 35.56
N ALA A 298 28.98 -16.51 35.53
CA ALA A 298 28.39 -15.93 34.33
C ALA A 298 29.40 -15.89 33.17
N ALA A 299 30.64 -15.47 33.44
CA ALA A 299 31.71 -15.44 32.44
C ALA A 299 32.01 -16.82 31.84
N ASP A 300 32.05 -17.87 32.67
CA ASP A 300 32.21 -19.25 32.21
C ASP A 300 31.03 -19.69 31.31
N ARG A 301 29.79 -19.41 31.69
CA ARG A 301 28.61 -19.72 30.87
C ARG A 301 28.61 -18.95 29.55
N MET A 302 28.93 -17.66 29.58
CA MET A 302 29.05 -16.84 28.39
C MET A 302 30.19 -17.30 27.47
N LYS A 303 31.27 -17.84 28.04
CA LYS A 303 32.35 -18.49 27.27
C LYS A 303 31.84 -19.76 26.58
N ARG A 304 31.15 -20.65 27.31
CA ARG A 304 30.54 -21.87 26.72
C ARG A 304 29.57 -21.55 25.59
N LEU A 305 28.76 -20.50 25.73
CA LEU A 305 27.87 -20.02 24.66
C LEU A 305 28.66 -19.61 23.41
N ARG A 306 29.65 -18.72 23.57
CA ARG A 306 30.50 -18.21 22.46
C ARG A 306 31.30 -19.31 21.77
N GLU A 307 31.76 -20.31 22.53
CA GLU A 307 32.49 -21.48 22.02
C GLU A 307 31.56 -22.57 21.46
N ASN A 308 30.25 -22.34 21.45
CA ASN A 308 29.24 -23.29 20.98
C ASN A 308 29.28 -24.65 21.71
N ASN A 309 29.64 -24.63 23.00
CA ASN A 309 29.79 -25.81 23.88
C ASN A 309 28.72 -25.87 24.98
N ALA A 310 27.58 -25.24 24.75
CA ALA A 310 26.40 -25.34 25.61
C ALA A 310 25.37 -26.27 24.96
N PRO A 311 24.68 -27.13 25.74
CA PRO A 311 23.66 -28.02 25.20
C PRO A 311 22.44 -27.25 24.71
N SER A 312 21.71 -27.84 23.78
CA SER A 312 20.41 -27.30 23.33
C SER A 312 19.35 -27.44 24.42
N ALA A 313 18.49 -26.43 24.54
CA ALA A 313 17.31 -26.47 25.38
C ALA A 313 16.18 -27.27 24.71
N ASP A 314 15.27 -27.80 25.53
CA ASP A 314 14.11 -28.56 25.07
C ASP A 314 12.94 -27.67 24.61
N ALA A 315 12.93 -26.40 25.03
CA ALA A 315 11.92 -25.42 24.68
C ALA A 315 12.50 -24.01 24.64
N TRP A 316 11.89 -23.13 23.85
CA TRP A 316 12.19 -21.70 23.87
C TRP A 316 11.85 -21.13 25.26
N PRO A 317 12.78 -20.38 25.90
CA PRO A 317 12.47 -19.65 27.12
C PRO A 317 11.48 -18.50 26.84
N PRO A 318 10.95 -17.83 27.88
CA PRO A 318 10.22 -16.57 27.71
C PRO A 318 11.10 -15.45 27.16
N MET A 319 10.45 -14.45 26.56
CA MET A 319 11.08 -13.27 25.98
C MET A 319 11.96 -12.50 26.97
N ALA A 320 11.62 -12.53 28.27
CA ALA A 320 12.43 -11.97 29.35
C ALA A 320 13.86 -12.52 29.39
N ALA A 321 14.10 -13.75 28.90
CA ALA A 321 15.44 -14.33 28.82
C ALA A 321 16.39 -13.55 27.89
N LEU A 322 15.84 -12.79 26.92
CA LEU A 322 16.64 -11.88 26.08
C LEU A 322 17.37 -10.85 26.95
N SER A 323 16.73 -10.31 27.99
CA SER A 323 17.31 -9.28 28.85
C SER A 323 18.60 -9.75 29.53
N ALA A 324 18.58 -10.95 30.12
CA ALA A 324 19.74 -11.52 30.80
C ALA A 324 20.89 -11.81 29.82
N LEU A 325 20.59 -12.36 28.64
CA LEU A 325 21.60 -12.60 27.60
C LEU A 325 22.20 -11.30 27.06
N ILE A 326 21.36 -10.28 26.81
CA ILE A 326 21.80 -8.96 26.37
C ILE A 326 22.72 -8.33 27.42
N ALA A 327 22.32 -8.33 28.68
CA ALA A 327 23.10 -7.78 29.79
C ALA A 327 24.48 -8.44 29.89
N GLU A 328 24.52 -9.77 30.03
CA GLU A 328 25.75 -10.52 30.28
C GLU A 328 26.67 -10.57 29.04
N SER A 329 26.12 -10.46 27.83
CA SER A 329 26.93 -10.38 26.60
C SER A 329 27.84 -9.16 26.53
N HIS A 330 27.48 -8.08 27.22
CA HIS A 330 28.16 -6.79 27.13
C HIS A 330 28.71 -6.28 28.48
N ALA A 331 28.06 -6.60 29.61
CA ALA A 331 28.46 -6.10 30.92
C ALA A 331 29.73 -6.75 31.48
N LEU A 332 30.01 -8.02 31.16
CA LEU A 332 31.15 -8.74 31.71
C LEU A 332 32.48 -8.18 31.16
N ALA A 333 33.38 -7.81 32.08
CA ALA A 333 34.69 -7.24 31.76
C ALA A 333 35.82 -7.88 32.60
N PRO A 334 37.03 -7.99 32.05
CA PRO A 334 38.18 -8.49 32.80
C PRO A 334 38.55 -7.54 33.95
N ALA A 335 38.72 -8.11 35.15
CA ALA A 335 39.21 -7.44 36.35
C ALA A 335 40.52 -8.10 36.82
N ARG A 336 41.23 -7.51 37.79
CA ARG A 336 42.52 -8.03 38.29
C ARG A 336 42.35 -9.46 38.84
N GLY A 337 42.72 -10.46 38.03
CA GLY A 337 42.66 -11.88 38.39
C GLY A 337 41.26 -12.50 38.39
N THR A 338 40.23 -11.80 37.90
CA THR A 338 38.83 -12.28 37.87
C THR A 338 38.03 -11.61 36.75
N THR A 339 36.73 -11.86 36.68
CA THR A 339 35.76 -11.12 35.85
C THR A 339 34.77 -10.38 36.73
N GLU A 340 34.42 -9.16 36.34
CA GLU A 340 33.41 -8.34 37.01
C GLU A 340 32.33 -7.88 36.02
N ARG A 341 31.18 -7.44 36.53
CA ARG A 341 30.18 -6.73 35.73
C ARG A 341 30.47 -5.24 35.77
N ASN A 342 30.74 -4.65 34.61
CA ASN A 342 31.03 -3.24 34.47
C ASN A 342 29.74 -2.44 34.27
N ALA A 343 29.43 -1.56 35.21
CA ALA A 343 28.20 -0.75 35.19
C ALA A 343 28.12 0.20 33.98
N PHE A 344 29.26 0.72 33.49
CA PHE A 344 29.28 1.58 32.31
C PHE A 344 28.89 0.79 31.05
N ASN A 345 29.44 -0.41 30.88
CA ASN A 345 29.05 -1.29 29.77
C ASN A 345 27.57 -1.66 29.86
N TYR A 346 27.11 -2.09 31.04
CA TYR A 346 25.69 -2.38 31.27
C TYR A 346 24.79 -1.19 30.90
N GLY A 347 25.19 0.04 31.27
CA GLY A 347 24.46 1.27 30.92
C GLY A 347 24.24 1.48 29.42
N ASN A 348 25.11 0.94 28.55
CA ASN A 348 24.95 1.05 27.10
C ASN A 348 23.84 0.13 26.53
N VAL A 349 23.54 -0.98 27.22
CA VAL A 349 22.52 -1.95 26.82
C VAL A 349 21.24 -1.86 27.66
N ALA A 350 21.29 -1.22 28.83
CA ALA A 350 20.15 -1.02 29.72
C ALA A 350 18.90 -0.42 29.04
N PRO A 351 18.98 0.57 28.12
CA PRO A 351 17.78 1.06 27.42
C PRO A 351 17.07 0.00 26.58
N LEU A 352 17.82 -0.95 25.99
CA LEU A 352 17.25 -2.07 25.25
C LEU A 352 16.58 -3.07 26.21
N ILE A 353 17.23 -3.39 27.32
CA ILE A 353 16.68 -4.27 28.37
C ILE A 353 15.35 -3.72 28.89
N THR A 354 15.32 -2.44 29.29
CA THR A 354 14.10 -1.75 29.72
C THR A 354 12.98 -1.84 28.68
N ARG A 355 13.32 -1.77 27.39
CA ARG A 355 12.34 -1.89 26.30
C ARG A 355 11.78 -3.31 26.19
N VAL A 356 12.62 -4.34 26.34
CA VAL A 356 12.18 -5.74 26.40
C VAL A 356 11.20 -5.92 27.57
N SER A 357 11.57 -5.50 28.77
CA SER A 357 10.71 -5.64 29.96
C SER A 357 9.38 -4.91 29.78
N ARG A 358 9.37 -3.69 29.24
CA ARG A 358 8.13 -2.94 28.95
C ARG A 358 7.21 -3.67 27.99
N PHE A 359 7.74 -4.32 26.95
CA PHE A 359 6.91 -5.12 26.04
C PHE A 359 6.38 -6.37 26.72
N VAL A 360 7.22 -7.08 27.48
CA VAL A 360 6.81 -8.30 28.20
C VAL A 360 5.70 -8.01 29.22
N GLU A 361 5.79 -6.87 29.93
CA GLU A 361 4.82 -6.44 30.93
C GLU A 361 3.54 -5.83 30.33
N ASP A 362 3.55 -5.45 29.04
CA ASP A 362 2.39 -4.83 28.38
C ASP A 362 1.33 -5.89 28.02
N PRO A 363 0.12 -5.85 28.63
CA PRO A 363 -0.96 -6.79 28.32
C PRO A 363 -1.43 -6.70 26.86
N MET A 364 -1.38 -5.51 26.25
CA MET A 364 -1.78 -5.33 24.85
C MET A 364 -0.77 -5.97 23.90
N PHE A 365 0.51 -5.96 24.27
CA PHE A 365 1.56 -6.63 23.50
C PHE A 365 1.50 -8.14 23.66
N SER A 366 1.42 -8.65 24.89
CA SER A 366 1.33 -10.10 25.17
C SER A 366 0.04 -10.76 24.65
N ALA A 367 -1.02 -9.97 24.43
CA ALA A 367 -2.21 -10.42 23.73
C ALA A 367 -1.95 -10.75 22.25
N VAL A 368 -0.93 -10.15 21.63
CA VAL A 368 -0.60 -10.24 20.19
C VAL A 368 0.66 -11.06 19.95
N VAL A 369 1.65 -10.96 20.83
CA VAL A 369 2.93 -11.65 20.77
C VAL A 369 3.01 -12.62 21.94
N ASP A 370 3.30 -13.88 21.65
CA ASP A 370 3.56 -14.88 22.68
C ASP A 370 4.96 -14.65 23.25
N VAL A 371 4.99 -14.16 24.49
CA VAL A 371 6.20 -13.82 25.26
C VAL A 371 6.65 -14.93 26.20
N GLU A 372 5.90 -16.02 26.32
CA GLU A 372 6.17 -17.08 27.31
C GLU A 372 7.15 -18.15 26.79
N GLY A 373 7.33 -18.24 25.47
CA GLY A 373 8.20 -19.24 24.85
C GLY A 373 7.42 -20.51 24.48
N GLY A 374 8.07 -21.67 24.55
CA GLY A 374 7.41 -22.97 24.30
C GLY A 374 8.16 -23.91 23.36
N PRO A 375 7.54 -25.02 22.94
CA PRO A 375 8.22 -26.13 22.27
C PRO A 375 8.70 -25.83 20.83
N GLY A 376 8.31 -24.69 20.26
CA GLY A 376 8.63 -24.31 18.87
C GLY A 376 7.88 -25.14 17.82
N ALA A 377 8.33 -25.09 16.57
CA ALA A 377 7.72 -25.75 15.42
C ALA A 377 8.04 -27.26 15.28
N GLY A 378 8.52 -27.91 16.35
CA GLY A 378 8.94 -29.32 16.36
C GLY A 378 10.34 -29.55 15.76
N GLY A 379 11.09 -30.48 16.34
CA GLY A 379 12.52 -30.70 16.02
C GLY A 379 13.46 -29.70 16.74
N PRO A 380 14.77 -29.68 16.42
CA PRO A 380 15.74 -28.86 17.15
C PRO A 380 15.41 -27.38 17.10
N LEU A 381 15.47 -26.65 18.22
CA LEU A 381 15.13 -25.23 18.28
C LEU A 381 16.01 -24.44 17.29
N SER A 382 15.37 -23.66 16.41
CA SER A 382 16.09 -22.82 15.45
C SER A 382 15.24 -21.64 15.04
N TRP A 383 15.63 -20.43 15.48
CA TRP A 383 14.88 -19.22 15.16
C TRP A 383 14.71 -19.02 13.64
N ARG A 384 15.65 -19.52 12.82
CA ARG A 384 15.53 -19.46 11.34
C ARG A 384 14.37 -20.30 10.83
N ARG A 385 14.20 -21.52 11.36
CA ARG A 385 13.07 -22.39 11.01
C ARG A 385 11.76 -21.79 11.51
N GLU A 386 11.75 -21.26 12.73
CA GLU A 386 10.58 -20.61 13.32
C GLU A 386 10.16 -19.38 12.51
N SER A 387 11.11 -18.52 12.11
CA SER A 387 10.84 -17.36 11.26
C SER A 387 10.29 -17.74 9.90
N LYS A 388 10.87 -18.75 9.24
CA LYS A 388 10.35 -19.25 7.97
C LYS A 388 8.93 -19.79 8.11
N ALA A 389 8.68 -20.61 9.14
CA ALA A 389 7.36 -21.16 9.41
C ALA A 389 6.32 -20.06 9.70
N LEU A 390 6.70 -19.01 10.45
CA LEU A 390 5.83 -17.86 10.70
C LEU A 390 5.51 -17.10 9.41
N VAL A 391 6.52 -16.84 8.56
CA VAL A 391 6.31 -16.19 7.26
C VAL A 391 5.39 -17.02 6.38
N GLU A 392 5.60 -18.33 6.28
CA GLU A 392 4.74 -19.22 5.49
C GLU A 392 3.31 -19.30 6.06
N LYS A 393 3.16 -19.24 7.38
CA LYS A 393 1.84 -19.23 8.04
C LYS A 393 1.04 -17.97 7.73
N VAL A 394 1.71 -16.81 7.66
CA VAL A 394 1.09 -15.47 7.47
C VAL A 394 0.97 -15.07 5.99
N PHE A 395 2.01 -15.33 5.19
CA PHE A 395 2.09 -14.86 3.80
C PHE A 395 2.00 -16.00 2.77
N GLY A 396 2.04 -17.26 3.21
CA GLY A 396 2.00 -18.43 2.35
C GLY A 396 3.39 -18.99 1.99
N GLY A 397 3.45 -20.31 1.88
CA GLY A 397 4.60 -21.04 1.33
C GLY A 397 4.45 -21.31 -0.17
N ALA A 398 5.25 -22.25 -0.67
CA ALA A 398 5.17 -22.70 -2.06
C ALA A 398 3.76 -23.20 -2.41
N GLU A 399 3.16 -23.97 -1.51
CA GLU A 399 1.79 -24.47 -1.60
C GLU A 399 0.91 -23.81 -0.55
N VAL A 400 -0.28 -23.38 -0.96
CA VAL A 400 -1.32 -22.84 -0.09
C VAL A 400 -2.68 -23.33 -0.59
N GLU A 401 -3.60 -23.61 0.34
CA GLU A 401 -4.97 -24.01 0.00
C GLU A 401 -5.89 -22.79 -0.25
N TRP A 402 -5.52 -21.64 0.33
CA TRP A 402 -6.27 -20.40 0.23
C TRP A 402 -5.82 -19.55 -0.96
N ARG A 403 -6.74 -18.72 -1.47
CA ARG A 403 -6.47 -17.69 -2.47
C ARG A 403 -6.43 -16.29 -1.88
N VAL A 404 -7.19 -16.07 -0.81
CA VAL A 404 -7.15 -14.86 0.01
C VAL A 404 -6.94 -15.22 1.47
N HIS A 405 -5.95 -14.60 2.10
CA HIS A 405 -5.66 -14.72 3.52
C HIS A 405 -5.84 -13.35 4.17
N ILE A 406 -6.90 -13.21 4.96
CA ILE A 406 -7.22 -12.01 5.72
C ILE A 406 -6.57 -12.12 7.10
N ILE A 407 -5.65 -11.19 7.38
CA ILE A 407 -5.06 -10.98 8.69
C ILE A 407 -5.86 -9.89 9.37
N ASP A 408 -6.74 -10.29 10.30
CA ASP A 408 -7.56 -9.38 11.10
C ASP A 408 -6.72 -8.81 12.24
N LEU A 409 -6.56 -7.48 12.22
CA LEU A 409 -5.71 -6.72 13.13
C LEU A 409 -6.51 -5.92 14.16
N ARG A 410 -7.84 -6.08 14.27
CA ARG A 410 -8.68 -5.31 15.19
C ARG A 410 -8.28 -5.43 16.66
N ARG A 411 -7.59 -6.51 17.02
CA ARG A 411 -7.09 -6.77 18.39
C ARG A 411 -5.71 -6.17 18.64
N VAL A 412 -5.04 -5.66 17.62
CA VAL A 412 -3.73 -5.02 17.75
C VAL A 412 -3.95 -3.56 18.12
N ALA A 413 -3.42 -3.14 19.27
CA ALA A 413 -3.48 -1.75 19.67
C ALA A 413 -2.80 -0.86 18.61
N HIS A 414 -3.42 0.27 18.27
CA HIS A 414 -2.93 1.20 17.25
C HIS A 414 -1.44 1.58 17.43
N ASP A 415 -1.01 1.78 18.67
CA ASP A 415 0.38 2.17 18.99
C ASP A 415 1.38 1.02 18.85
N LEU A 416 0.91 -0.23 18.85
CA LEU A 416 1.72 -1.44 18.62
C LEU A 416 1.80 -1.81 17.14
N THR A 417 0.84 -1.38 16.31
CA THR A 417 0.77 -1.68 14.88
C THR A 417 2.08 -1.40 14.12
N PRO A 418 2.76 -0.23 14.28
CA PRO A 418 4.03 0.05 13.60
C PRO A 418 5.16 -0.91 13.98
N PHE A 419 5.15 -1.44 15.20
CA PHE A 419 6.18 -2.33 15.73
C PHE A 419 5.93 -3.76 15.28
N VAL A 420 4.71 -4.27 15.50
CA VAL A 420 4.32 -5.66 15.21
C VAL A 420 4.32 -5.90 13.69
N LEU A 421 3.64 -5.06 12.92
CA LEU A 421 3.62 -5.21 11.46
C LEU A 421 4.96 -4.87 10.85
N GLY A 422 5.70 -3.90 11.40
CA GLY A 422 7.06 -3.62 10.99
C GLY A 422 7.96 -4.85 11.09
N ALA A 423 7.89 -5.58 12.21
CA ALA A 423 8.62 -6.82 12.42
C ALA A 423 8.21 -7.94 11.45
N LEU A 424 6.90 -8.11 11.20
CA LEU A 424 6.41 -9.08 10.22
C LEU A 424 6.85 -8.75 8.79
N LEU A 425 6.81 -7.48 8.39
CA LEU A 425 7.24 -7.04 7.06
C LEU A 425 8.75 -7.18 6.88
N GLU A 426 9.56 -6.98 7.93
CA GLU A 426 11.01 -7.28 7.90
C GLU A 426 11.27 -8.77 7.66
N LEU A 427 10.57 -9.65 8.39
CA LEU A 427 10.71 -11.09 8.22
C LEU A 427 10.30 -11.52 6.82
N TYR A 428 9.17 -10.99 6.34
CA TYR A 428 8.70 -11.27 4.99
C TYR A 428 9.68 -10.78 3.93
N ALA A 429 10.20 -9.56 4.06
CA ALA A 429 11.20 -9.03 3.14
C ALA A 429 12.46 -9.91 3.11
N TYR A 430 12.96 -10.31 4.28
CA TYR A 430 14.12 -11.19 4.38
C TYR A 430 13.90 -12.52 3.67
N GLU A 431 12.79 -13.20 3.95
CA GLU A 431 12.48 -14.50 3.34
C GLU A 431 12.19 -14.38 1.84
N LEU A 432 11.48 -13.33 1.41
CA LEU A 432 11.20 -13.04 0.00
C LEU A 432 12.51 -12.87 -0.80
N PHE A 433 13.46 -12.09 -0.30
CA PHE A 433 14.74 -11.88 -0.97
C PHE A 433 15.65 -13.11 -0.89
N ASN A 434 15.59 -13.88 0.20
CA ASN A 434 16.35 -15.11 0.38
C ASN A 434 15.91 -16.24 -0.58
N ARG A 435 14.62 -16.31 -0.93
CA ARG A 435 14.10 -17.24 -1.96
C ARG A 435 14.69 -16.97 -3.35
N GLY A 436 15.08 -15.73 -3.62
CA GLY A 436 15.62 -15.30 -4.91
C GLY A 436 14.56 -15.11 -5.99
N GLN A 437 14.98 -14.64 -7.16
CA GLN A 437 14.06 -14.30 -8.27
C GLN A 437 13.57 -15.54 -9.03
N GLU A 438 14.31 -16.65 -8.98
CA GLU A 438 13.96 -17.90 -9.69
C GLU A 438 12.86 -18.68 -9.00
N ASN A 439 12.77 -18.59 -7.66
CA ASN A 439 11.74 -19.26 -6.85
C ASN A 439 10.65 -18.27 -6.40
N LYS A 440 10.29 -17.34 -7.29
CA LYS A 440 9.27 -16.32 -6.99
C LYS A 440 7.91 -16.95 -6.75
N ILE A 441 7.23 -16.47 -5.72
CA ILE A 441 5.86 -16.86 -5.38
C ILE A 441 5.01 -15.61 -5.55
N PRO A 442 4.30 -15.45 -6.69
CA PRO A 442 3.47 -14.28 -6.94
C PRO A 442 2.47 -14.09 -5.79
N THR A 443 2.58 -12.95 -5.11
CA THR A 443 1.79 -12.60 -3.93
C THR A 443 1.39 -11.13 -4.02
N MET A 444 0.11 -10.86 -3.82
CA MET A 444 -0.40 -9.51 -3.68
C MET A 444 -0.60 -9.20 -2.19
N LEU A 445 0.11 -8.21 -1.67
CA LEU A 445 -0.03 -7.75 -0.29
C LEU A 445 -0.88 -6.48 -0.25
N VAL A 446 -2.08 -6.60 0.31
CA VAL A 446 -3.03 -5.53 0.51
C VAL A 446 -2.82 -4.94 1.90
N LEU A 447 -2.42 -3.68 1.92
CA LEU A 447 -2.08 -2.92 3.12
C LEU A 447 -3.17 -1.88 3.38
N GLU A 448 -4.16 -2.25 4.18
CA GLU A 448 -5.23 -1.34 4.59
C GLU A 448 -4.71 -0.33 5.62
N GLU A 449 -5.27 0.87 5.58
CA GLU A 449 -4.85 2.06 6.33
C GLU A 449 -3.33 2.13 6.54
N ALA A 450 -2.61 2.05 5.41
CA ALA A 450 -1.15 1.91 5.36
C ALA A 450 -0.40 3.02 6.14
N HIS A 451 -1.02 4.17 6.36
CA HIS A 451 -0.49 5.25 7.19
C HIS A 451 -0.27 4.85 8.66
N HIS A 452 -0.85 3.76 9.16
CA HIS A 452 -0.60 3.29 10.53
C HIS A 452 0.77 2.62 10.71
N TYR A 453 1.38 2.08 9.65
CA TYR A 453 2.60 1.27 9.79
C TYR A 453 3.66 1.47 8.69
N LEU A 454 3.35 2.20 7.61
CA LEU A 454 4.31 2.61 6.58
C LEU A 454 4.81 4.06 6.79
N ARG A 455 4.89 4.49 8.05
CA ARG A 455 5.33 5.84 8.41
C ARG A 455 6.86 5.95 8.34
N PRO A 456 7.41 7.07 7.82
CA PRO A 456 8.82 7.38 8.02
C PRO A 456 9.14 7.34 9.51
N THR A 457 9.99 6.42 9.95
CA THR A 457 10.39 6.35 11.35
C THR A 457 11.47 7.38 11.63
N GLY A 458 11.15 8.38 12.47
CA GLY A 458 12.14 9.21 13.18
C GLY A 458 12.75 10.37 12.39
N SER A 459 12.86 11.50 13.07
CA SER A 459 13.72 12.63 12.69
C SER A 459 15.11 12.44 13.32
N GLY A 460 16.14 12.22 12.51
CA GLY A 460 17.54 12.14 12.97
C GLY A 460 18.42 11.20 12.12
N ASP A 461 19.73 11.25 12.32
CA ASP A 461 20.74 10.51 11.53
C ASP A 461 20.65 8.98 11.66
N GLU A 462 20.04 8.45 12.74
CA GLU A 462 19.87 7.00 12.94
C GLU A 462 18.73 6.40 12.08
N ALA A 463 17.77 7.21 11.63
CA ALA A 463 16.70 6.79 10.72
C ALA A 463 17.20 6.58 9.27
N ILE A 464 18.35 7.17 8.93
CA ILE A 464 18.86 7.28 7.55
C ILE A 464 19.62 6.00 7.12
N ALA A 465 20.09 5.18 8.06
CA ALA A 465 21.01 4.08 7.76
C ALA A 465 20.35 2.73 7.40
N SER A 466 19.09 2.48 7.81
CA SER A 466 18.37 1.24 7.45
C SER A 466 17.21 1.55 6.52
N SER A 467 17.30 1.14 5.25
CA SER A 467 16.12 1.16 4.37
C SER A 467 15.05 0.26 4.99
N LEU A 468 13.97 0.89 5.45
CA LEU A 468 12.86 0.20 6.12
C LEU A 468 12.34 -0.90 5.19
N ALA A 469 12.06 -2.09 5.73
CA ALA A 469 11.65 -3.27 4.95
C ALA A 469 10.61 -2.94 3.88
N TYR A 470 9.59 -2.17 4.25
CA TYR A 470 8.51 -1.78 3.35
C TYR A 470 9.00 -0.94 2.14
N GLU A 471 10.06 -0.15 2.28
CA GLU A 471 10.64 0.60 1.15
C GLU A 471 11.41 -0.34 0.23
N ARG A 472 12.13 -1.32 0.80
CA ARG A 472 12.80 -2.37 0.02
C ARG A 472 11.78 -3.23 -0.73
N LEU A 473 10.68 -3.60 -0.06
CA LEU A 473 9.56 -4.31 -0.68
C LEU A 473 8.95 -3.51 -1.84
N ALA A 474 8.76 -2.20 -1.67
CA ALA A 474 8.22 -1.35 -2.73
C ALA A 474 9.21 -1.12 -3.89
N LYS A 475 10.52 -0.99 -3.62
CA LYS A 475 11.53 -0.76 -4.67
C LYS A 475 11.86 -2.03 -5.47
N GLU A 476 11.96 -3.16 -4.79
CA GLU A 476 12.55 -4.37 -5.34
C GLU A 476 11.59 -5.56 -5.37
N GLY A 477 10.56 -5.57 -4.52
CA GLY A 477 9.66 -6.71 -4.32
C GLY A 477 9.01 -7.21 -5.62
N ARG A 478 8.74 -6.33 -6.58
CA ARG A 478 8.26 -6.70 -7.92
C ARG A 478 9.12 -7.78 -8.59
N LYS A 479 10.45 -7.67 -8.50
CA LYS A 479 11.39 -8.64 -9.10
C LYS A 479 11.29 -10.03 -8.45
N PHE A 480 10.76 -10.09 -7.22
CA PHE A 480 10.59 -11.30 -6.42
C PHE A 480 9.13 -11.78 -6.38
N GLY A 481 8.25 -11.21 -7.20
CA GLY A 481 6.84 -11.62 -7.29
C GLY A 481 5.90 -10.94 -6.30
N LEU A 482 6.32 -9.85 -5.63
CA LEU A 482 5.45 -9.08 -4.75
C LEU A 482 4.78 -7.92 -5.48
N ALA A 483 3.44 -7.91 -5.44
CA ALA A 483 2.62 -6.74 -5.73
C ALA A 483 2.15 -6.10 -4.41
N LEU A 484 2.04 -4.77 -4.38
CA LEU A 484 1.59 -4.03 -3.21
C LEU A 484 0.31 -3.29 -3.60
N TRP A 485 -0.69 -3.38 -2.75
CA TRP A 485 -1.93 -2.62 -2.87
C TRP A 485 -2.13 -1.83 -1.59
N LEU A 486 -1.89 -0.53 -1.67
CA LEU A 486 -1.93 0.37 -0.52
C LEU A 486 -3.30 1.04 -0.48
N SER A 487 -4.00 0.95 0.64
CA SER A 487 -5.19 1.75 0.89
C SER A 487 -4.91 2.70 2.05
N THR A 488 -5.13 4.00 1.87
CA THR A 488 -4.92 4.98 2.95
C THR A 488 -5.76 6.24 2.78
N GLN A 489 -6.20 6.81 3.90
CA GLN A 489 -6.81 8.13 3.94
C GLN A 489 -5.83 9.29 4.13
N ARG A 490 -4.58 9.00 4.53
CA ARG A 490 -3.53 10.01 4.81
C ARG A 490 -2.26 9.70 4.02
N PRO A 491 -2.23 9.92 2.70
CA PRO A 491 -1.01 9.72 1.91
C PRO A 491 0.18 10.54 2.43
N SER A 492 -0.04 11.72 3.03
CA SER A 492 1.05 12.52 3.59
C SER A 492 1.77 11.90 4.80
N GLU A 493 1.18 10.89 5.45
CA GLU A 493 1.79 10.16 6.57
C GLU A 493 2.49 8.85 6.14
N VAL A 494 2.38 8.46 4.86
CA VAL A 494 3.04 7.28 4.30
C VAL A 494 4.42 7.67 3.75
N SER A 495 5.39 6.75 3.78
CA SER A 495 6.70 6.96 3.17
C SER A 495 6.59 7.46 1.71
N PRO A 496 7.17 8.63 1.37
CA PRO A 496 7.23 9.13 0.00
C PRO A 496 7.93 8.15 -0.95
N THR A 497 8.89 7.39 -0.42
CA THR A 497 9.57 6.33 -1.15
C THR A 497 8.58 5.26 -1.60
N VAL A 498 7.71 4.78 -0.71
CA VAL A 498 6.72 3.76 -1.05
C VAL A 498 5.69 4.30 -2.05
N LEU A 499 5.19 5.50 -1.80
CA LEU A 499 4.22 6.15 -2.67
C LEU A 499 4.77 6.36 -4.09
N SER A 500 6.02 6.80 -4.24
CA SER A 500 6.63 6.99 -5.57
C SER A 500 6.88 5.69 -6.34
N GLN A 501 6.87 4.53 -5.67
CA GLN A 501 6.90 3.24 -6.36
C GLN A 501 5.52 2.77 -6.84
N CYS A 502 4.43 3.44 -6.41
CA CYS A 502 3.10 3.14 -6.91
C CYS A 502 2.92 3.79 -8.29
N ASN A 503 2.72 2.97 -9.31
CA ASN A 503 2.48 3.44 -10.66
C ASN A 503 1.00 3.64 -10.96
N ASN A 504 0.11 2.89 -10.29
CA ASN A 504 -1.33 2.95 -10.50
C ASN A 504 -2.01 3.58 -9.29
N TRP A 505 -2.83 4.60 -9.52
CA TRP A 505 -3.46 5.40 -8.48
C TRP A 505 -4.96 5.47 -8.72
N ILE A 506 -5.72 5.20 -7.66
CA ILE A 506 -7.17 5.37 -7.63
C ILE A 506 -7.48 6.30 -6.47
N SER A 507 -7.75 7.57 -6.79
CA SER A 507 -8.01 8.58 -5.78
C SER A 507 -9.49 8.92 -5.73
N PHE A 508 -10.15 8.50 -4.65
CA PHE A 508 -11.40 9.06 -4.19
C PHE A 508 -11.17 10.42 -3.55
N ARG A 509 -12.25 11.08 -3.13
CA ARG A 509 -12.21 12.41 -2.53
C ARG A 509 -11.18 12.52 -1.40
N LEU A 510 -10.26 13.46 -1.53
CA LEU A 510 -9.29 13.90 -0.52
C LEU A 510 -9.40 15.42 -0.38
N THR A 511 -9.60 15.92 0.84
CA THR A 511 -9.83 17.36 1.09
C THR A 511 -8.61 18.08 1.63
N SER A 512 -7.63 17.35 2.19
CA SER A 512 -6.43 17.90 2.81
C SER A 512 -5.42 18.34 1.76
N GLU A 513 -4.98 19.60 1.81
CA GLU A 513 -3.96 20.12 0.90
C GLU A 513 -2.62 19.37 1.02
N LYS A 514 -2.25 18.96 2.23
CA LYS A 514 -1.04 18.16 2.47
C LYS A 514 -1.10 16.81 1.76
N ASP A 515 -2.27 16.18 1.79
CA ASP A 515 -2.48 14.88 1.15
C ASP A 515 -2.53 15.00 -0.38
N LEU A 516 -3.19 16.03 -0.90
CA LEU A 516 -3.16 16.34 -2.34
C LEU A 516 -1.74 16.65 -2.83
N ALA A 517 -0.95 17.39 -2.04
CA ALA A 517 0.45 17.66 -2.35
C ALA A 517 1.30 16.38 -2.36
N ALA A 518 1.06 15.45 -1.43
CA ALA A 518 1.74 14.15 -1.40
C ALA A 518 1.44 13.32 -2.66
N VAL A 519 0.18 13.28 -3.11
CA VAL A 519 -0.22 12.61 -4.37
C VAL A 519 0.48 13.25 -5.58
N GLN A 520 0.47 14.58 -5.65
CA GLN A 520 1.09 15.32 -6.74
C GLN A 520 2.61 15.16 -6.78
N ALA A 521 3.26 15.02 -5.62
CA ALA A 521 4.71 14.83 -5.54
C ALA A 521 5.13 13.39 -5.86
N ALA A 522 4.30 12.40 -5.53
CA ALA A 522 4.63 10.98 -5.70
C ALA A 522 4.21 10.42 -7.07
N SER A 523 3.22 11.01 -7.75
CA SER A 523 2.75 10.54 -9.05
C SER A 523 3.39 11.29 -10.21
N GLU A 524 4.04 10.56 -11.11
CA GLU A 524 4.53 11.09 -12.40
C GLU A 524 3.40 11.55 -13.33
N TRP A 525 2.20 10.99 -13.16
CA TRP A 525 1.06 11.15 -14.06
C TRP A 525 0.08 12.24 -13.62
N ALA A 526 0.23 12.75 -12.40
CA ALA A 526 -0.73 13.66 -11.79
C ALA A 526 -0.46 15.13 -12.16
N ASP A 527 -1.15 15.64 -13.18
CA ASP A 527 -1.20 17.09 -13.42
C ASP A 527 -1.85 17.80 -12.21
N LYS A 528 -1.29 18.94 -11.82
CA LYS A 528 -1.83 19.86 -10.80
C LYS A 528 -3.33 20.11 -10.98
N ARG A 529 -3.79 20.20 -12.22
CA ARG A 529 -5.20 20.45 -12.55
C ARG A 529 -6.08 19.24 -12.21
N GLU A 530 -5.62 18.02 -12.47
CA GLU A 530 -6.36 16.79 -12.12
C GLU A 530 -6.42 16.58 -10.61
N VAL A 531 -5.30 16.82 -9.90
CA VAL A 531 -5.24 16.68 -8.44
C VAL A 531 -6.23 17.62 -7.75
N ARG A 532 -6.40 18.86 -8.24
CA ARG A 532 -7.39 19.79 -7.67
C ARG A 532 -8.83 19.31 -7.77
N ARG A 533 -9.16 18.47 -8.77
CA ARG A 533 -10.51 17.91 -8.92
C ARG A 533 -10.84 16.86 -7.87
N ILE A 534 -9.81 16.19 -7.32
CA ILE A 534 -9.96 15.16 -6.29
C ILE A 534 -10.75 15.69 -5.08
N ALA A 535 -10.54 16.94 -4.69
CA ALA A 535 -11.22 17.55 -3.54
C ALA A 535 -12.75 17.64 -3.67
N GLY A 536 -13.26 17.71 -4.90
CA GLY A 536 -14.67 17.87 -5.23
C GLY A 536 -15.40 16.59 -5.61
N LEU A 537 -14.76 15.43 -5.54
CA LEU A 537 -15.35 14.18 -6.02
C LEU A 537 -16.57 13.74 -5.17
N PRO A 538 -17.69 13.33 -5.81
CA PRO A 538 -18.78 12.67 -5.11
C PRO A 538 -18.37 11.33 -4.49
N ARG A 539 -19.23 10.78 -3.61
CA ARG A 539 -19.07 9.43 -3.08
C ARG A 539 -19.07 8.39 -4.23
N GLN A 540 -18.32 7.31 -4.08
CA GLN A 540 -18.16 6.23 -5.09
C GLN A 540 -17.61 6.70 -6.44
N THR A 541 -17.08 7.92 -6.52
CA THR A 541 -16.38 8.43 -7.69
C THR A 541 -14.90 8.54 -7.38
N ALA A 542 -14.07 8.14 -8.34
CA ALA A 542 -12.62 8.22 -8.23
C ALA A 542 -12.01 8.78 -9.50
N VAL A 543 -10.84 9.41 -9.36
CA VAL A 543 -9.94 9.70 -10.48
C VAL A 543 -8.89 8.60 -10.50
N ALA A 544 -8.83 7.86 -11.59
CA ALA A 544 -7.85 6.80 -11.81
C ALA A 544 -6.78 7.28 -12.79
N PHE A 545 -5.51 7.08 -12.47
CA PHE A 545 -4.37 7.45 -13.30
C PHE A 545 -3.19 6.52 -13.04
N GLY A 546 -2.26 6.42 -13.99
CA GLY A 546 -1.10 5.56 -13.88
C GLY A 546 -0.79 4.80 -15.15
N GLY A 547 0.31 4.06 -15.16
CA GLY A 547 0.78 3.39 -16.39
C GLY A 547 -0.07 2.20 -16.87
N SER A 548 -1.07 1.75 -16.11
CA SER A 548 -2.09 0.78 -16.60
C SER A 548 -3.18 1.43 -17.45
N LEU A 549 -3.32 2.75 -17.38
CA LEU A 549 -4.33 3.51 -18.10
C LEU A 549 -3.70 4.30 -19.24
N GLN A 550 -4.39 4.40 -20.38
CA GLN A 550 -3.92 5.24 -21.48
C GLN A 550 -3.96 6.74 -21.15
N MET A 551 -4.91 7.11 -20.29
CA MET A 551 -5.04 8.47 -19.78
C MET A 551 -5.78 8.50 -18.45
N PRO A 552 -5.63 9.57 -17.64
CA PRO A 552 -6.43 9.74 -16.44
C PRO A 552 -7.93 9.72 -16.75
N ALA A 553 -8.69 8.94 -15.98
CA ALA A 553 -10.13 8.75 -16.14
C ALA A 553 -10.86 9.11 -14.84
N LEU A 554 -11.98 9.81 -14.99
CA LEU A 554 -12.92 10.05 -13.90
C LEU A 554 -13.99 8.97 -13.99
N MET A 555 -14.07 8.11 -12.98
CA MET A 555 -14.90 6.91 -13.02
C MET A 555 -15.83 6.80 -11.81
N ARG A 556 -16.99 6.19 -12.01
CA ARG A 556 -17.76 5.56 -10.95
C ARG A 556 -17.07 4.25 -10.62
N ALA A 557 -16.55 4.12 -9.41
CA ALA A 557 -15.78 2.96 -9.01
C ALA A 557 -16.66 1.70 -8.94
N SER A 558 -16.08 0.55 -9.32
CA SER A 558 -16.72 -0.76 -9.15
C SER A 558 -17.16 -0.98 -7.71
N ALA A 559 -18.33 -1.57 -7.54
CA ALA A 559 -18.91 -1.88 -6.23
C ALA A 559 -18.78 -3.38 -5.92
N ALA A 560 -18.39 -3.69 -4.69
CA ALA A 560 -18.24 -5.06 -4.24
C ALA A 560 -19.60 -5.75 -4.09
N ASN A 561 -19.66 -7.04 -4.42
CA ASN A 561 -20.80 -7.90 -4.12
C ASN A 561 -20.31 -9.30 -3.73
N PRO A 562 -20.44 -9.71 -2.46
CA PRO A 562 -21.04 -8.99 -1.32
C PRO A 562 -20.25 -7.72 -0.91
N LEU A 563 -20.90 -6.84 -0.15
CA LEU A 563 -20.27 -5.61 0.35
C LEU A 563 -19.40 -5.90 1.59
N PRO A 564 -18.27 -5.19 1.77
CA PRO A 564 -17.51 -5.22 3.02
C PRO A 564 -18.33 -4.64 4.20
N ARG A 565 -17.92 -4.94 5.44
CA ARG A 565 -18.52 -4.41 6.68
C ARG A 565 -18.17 -2.94 6.92
N SER A 566 -18.48 -2.06 5.97
CA SER A 566 -18.11 -0.64 6.01
C SER A 566 -19.24 0.29 6.45
N GLN A 567 -20.19 -0.20 7.26
CA GLN A 567 -21.30 0.61 7.75
C GLN A 567 -20.90 1.32 9.05
N ASP A 568 -21.10 2.63 9.11
CA ASP A 568 -20.93 3.40 10.33
C ASP A 568 -21.90 2.93 11.43
N ALA A 569 -21.58 3.20 12.69
CA ALA A 569 -22.45 2.88 13.82
C ALA A 569 -23.84 3.52 13.64
N ALA A 570 -24.90 2.75 13.88
CA ALA A 570 -26.28 3.22 13.78
C ALA A 570 -26.68 3.99 15.05
N PHE A 571 -26.38 5.28 15.11
CA PHE A 571 -26.71 6.15 16.25
C PHE A 571 -28.22 6.40 16.43
N ASP A 572 -29.03 6.12 15.40
CA ASP A 572 -30.50 6.22 15.47
C ASP A 572 -31.11 5.28 16.52
N GLN A 573 -30.38 4.24 16.93
CA GLN A 573 -30.78 3.31 17.99
C GLN A 573 -30.80 3.96 19.39
N TRP A 574 -30.23 5.16 19.57
CA TRP A 574 -30.33 5.93 20.82
C TRP A 574 -31.76 6.35 21.17
N ASN A 575 -32.67 6.35 20.19
CA ASN A 575 -34.07 6.66 20.40
C ASN A 575 -34.89 5.44 20.87
N MET A 576 -34.28 4.27 20.98
CA MET A 576 -34.93 3.08 21.52
C MET A 576 -34.63 2.98 23.01
N PRO A 577 -35.64 2.78 23.89
CA PRO A 577 -35.39 2.44 25.28
C PRO A 577 -34.46 1.23 25.35
N THR A 578 -33.44 1.29 26.21
CA THR A 578 -32.67 0.11 26.58
C THR A 578 -33.53 -0.67 27.58
N ASP A 579 -34.04 -1.82 27.15
CA ASP A 579 -34.79 -2.75 28.00
C ASP A 579 -33.90 -3.41 29.08
#